data_AF-A0A2W4M1B1-F1
#
_entry.id   AF-A0A2W4M1B1-F1
#
_cell.length_a   1.000
_cell.length_b   1.000
_cell.length_c   1.000
_cell.angle_alpha   90.00
_cell.angle_beta   90.00
_cell.angle_gamma   90.00
#
_symmetry.space_group_name_H-M   'P 1'
#
loop_
_entity.id
_entity.type
_entity.pdbx_description
1 polymer ?
#
loop_
_entity_poly.entity_id
_entity_poly.type
_entity_poly.pdbx_seq_one_letter_code
_entity_poly.pdbx_strand_id
1 'polypeptide(L)'
;MGSARAGRDAGGGPGAGGAGGSAEGGAAGDIGFGGSGGNLGGAGGAAHAGEAGSGGDASGTTPTVDACLDLATAHETQTELLELEGDGVIVGIVRYMDPESFGTSGTTPWLPDTLAVAYDAGTVCIRDAAALTYTISHHNFDDTLTAKDGDRTWTFRQEREDYDFPTVWTVSATEGGSTVLGPVELTLVECRFLGSNEDCSQRYE
;
A
#
# COMPACT_ATOMS: atom_id res chain seq x y z
N MET A 1 41.08 -22.82 -30.29
CA MET A 1 41.11 -23.62 -29.04
C MET A 1 39.84 -23.24 -28.28
N GLY A 2 38.68 -23.86 -28.52
CA GLY A 2 38.26 -25.17 -27.99
C GLY A 2 38.01 -25.02 -26.48
N SER A 3 36.79 -24.99 -25.94
CA SER A 3 35.77 -26.03 -26.07
C SER A 3 34.35 -25.52 -25.80
N ALA A 4 33.38 -26.01 -26.56
CA ALA A 4 31.95 -25.90 -26.32
C ALA A 4 31.48 -26.93 -25.27
N ARG A 5 30.37 -26.64 -24.57
CA ARG A 5 29.48 -27.68 -24.04
C ARG A 5 28.06 -27.42 -24.51
N ALA A 6 27.49 -28.44 -25.13
CA ALA A 6 26.14 -28.52 -25.66
C ALA A 6 25.41 -29.69 -24.99
N GLY A 7 24.07 -29.62 -24.97
CA GLY A 7 23.15 -30.76 -24.87
C GLY A 7 22.37 -30.83 -23.54
N ARG A 8 21.03 -30.66 -23.52
CA ARG A 8 19.94 -31.60 -23.96
C ARG A 8 19.64 -32.65 -22.87
N ASP A 9 18.42 -33.05 -22.48
CA ASP A 9 17.07 -33.17 -23.07
C ASP A 9 16.04 -33.20 -21.89
N ALA A 10 14.84 -32.61 -21.96
CA ALA A 10 13.54 -33.15 -22.42
C ALA A 10 12.84 -34.25 -21.55
N GLY A 11 11.54 -34.04 -21.26
CA GLY A 11 10.55 -35.03 -20.81
C GLY A 11 9.98 -34.77 -19.40
N GLY A 12 8.67 -34.69 -19.13
CA GLY A 12 7.45 -34.75 -19.92
C GLY A 12 6.24 -34.37 -19.03
N GLY A 13 5.14 -33.92 -19.63
CA GLY A 13 3.82 -33.87 -18.96
C GLY A 13 2.97 -35.10 -19.35
N PRO A 14 1.65 -35.13 -19.12
CA PRO A 14 0.84 -34.54 -18.05
C PRO A 14 0.13 -35.64 -17.21
N GLY A 15 -0.33 -35.31 -16.00
CA GLY A 15 -1.12 -36.21 -15.15
C GLY A 15 -2.49 -35.61 -14.80
N ALA A 16 -3.56 -36.22 -15.31
CA ALA A 16 -4.94 -35.91 -15.02
C ALA A 16 -5.52 -36.81 -13.90
N GLY A 17 -6.54 -36.31 -13.20
CA GLY A 17 -7.47 -37.08 -12.35
C GLY A 17 -7.50 -36.58 -10.89
N GLY A 18 -8.63 -36.29 -10.26
CA GLY A 18 -10.02 -36.37 -10.67
C GLY A 18 -10.97 -35.89 -9.57
N ALA A 19 -12.10 -35.35 -10.03
CA ALA A 19 -13.47 -35.26 -9.49
C ALA A 19 -13.81 -35.35 -7.99
N GLY A 20 -14.76 -34.46 -7.62
CA GLY A 20 -15.76 -34.60 -6.54
C GLY A 20 -15.97 -33.25 -5.84
N GLY A 21 -17.03 -32.46 -6.04
CA GLY A 21 -18.40 -32.75 -6.43
C GLY A 21 -19.29 -32.75 -5.19
N SER A 22 -19.98 -31.63 -4.90
CA SER A 22 -21.41 -31.57 -4.55
C SER A 22 -21.84 -30.13 -4.28
N ALA A 23 -23.01 -29.82 -4.84
CA ALA A 23 -23.72 -28.56 -4.79
C ALA A 23 -24.63 -28.46 -3.58
N GLU A 24 -25.01 -27.23 -3.23
CA GLU A 24 -26.25 -26.78 -2.55
C GLU A 24 -26.09 -25.25 -2.44
N GLY A 25 -27.00 -24.35 -2.82
CA GLY A 25 -28.37 -24.41 -3.30
C GLY A 25 -29.06 -23.10 -2.89
N GLY A 26 -29.55 -22.30 -3.85
CA GLY A 26 -30.53 -21.21 -3.66
C GLY A 26 -30.02 -19.93 -2.98
N ALA A 27 -30.54 -18.73 -3.22
CA ALA A 27 -31.77 -18.35 -3.91
C ALA A 27 -31.66 -16.92 -4.45
N ALA A 28 -32.53 -16.62 -5.42
CA ALA A 28 -32.78 -15.32 -6.00
C ALA A 28 -33.22 -14.26 -4.97
N GLY A 29 -32.90 -13.00 -5.25
CA GLY A 29 -33.44 -11.83 -4.55
C GLY A 29 -33.24 -10.57 -5.38
N ASP A 30 -34.34 -9.90 -5.68
CA ASP A 30 -34.61 -8.86 -6.69
C ASP A 30 -33.78 -7.56 -6.69
N ILE A 31 -33.95 -6.89 -7.84
CA ILE A 31 -33.58 -5.53 -8.22
C ILE A 31 -34.30 -4.50 -7.32
N GLY A 32 -33.57 -3.49 -6.81
CA GLY A 32 -34.14 -2.35 -6.08
C GLY A 32 -33.62 -1.01 -6.61
N PHE A 33 -34.47 -0.28 -7.31
CA PHE A 33 -34.30 1.13 -7.69
C PHE A 33 -34.47 2.06 -6.47
N GLY A 34 -33.64 3.10 -6.40
CA GLY A 34 -33.92 4.49 -6.00
C GLY A 34 -34.72 4.80 -4.71
N GLY A 35 -34.20 5.74 -3.91
CA GLY A 35 -35.03 6.45 -2.92
C GLY A 35 -34.26 7.31 -1.93
N SER A 36 -34.38 8.62 -2.08
CA SER A 36 -33.96 9.69 -1.17
C SER A 36 -34.83 9.77 0.10
N GLY A 37 -34.28 10.38 1.16
CA GLY A 37 -35.09 10.90 2.28
C GLY A 37 -34.33 10.97 3.61
N GLY A 38 -33.95 12.18 4.03
CA GLY A 38 -33.45 12.41 5.38
C GLY A 38 -34.55 12.49 6.44
N ASN A 39 -34.19 12.33 7.71
CA ASN A 39 -34.41 13.34 8.76
C ASN A 39 -33.84 12.92 10.13
N LEU A 40 -33.10 13.88 10.71
CA LEU A 40 -33.04 14.34 12.11
C LEU A 40 -33.40 13.38 13.28
N GLY A 41 -32.40 13.19 14.16
CA GLY A 41 -32.55 13.34 15.60
C GLY A 41 -32.16 12.13 16.47
N GLY A 42 -31.18 12.30 17.36
CA GLY A 42 -31.00 11.44 18.54
C GLY A 42 -29.55 11.34 19.02
N ALA A 43 -29.26 12.00 20.15
CA ALA A 43 -27.96 12.00 20.80
C ALA A 43 -27.61 10.66 21.48
N GLY A 44 -26.33 10.29 21.45
CA GLY A 44 -25.71 9.41 22.44
C GLY A 44 -24.98 8.19 21.86
N GLY A 45 -23.67 8.14 22.06
CA GLY A 45 -22.87 6.91 21.94
C GLY A 45 -21.66 7.06 21.03
N ALA A 46 -20.48 7.18 21.63
CA ALA A 46 -19.21 7.05 20.93
C ALA A 46 -19.05 5.62 20.38
N ALA A 47 -18.94 5.53 19.06
CA ALA A 47 -18.29 4.43 18.36
C ALA A 47 -17.72 5.04 17.07
N HIS A 48 -16.41 5.28 17.05
CA HIS A 48 -15.69 5.56 15.81
C HIS A 48 -15.66 4.27 15.00
N ALA A 49 -16.71 4.03 14.21
CA ALA A 49 -16.60 3.21 13.03
C ALA A 49 -15.93 4.09 11.98
N GLY A 50 -14.68 3.76 11.61
CA GLY A 50 -14.02 4.38 10.48
C GLY A 50 -14.87 4.12 9.24
N GLU A 51 -15.47 5.17 8.69
CA GLU A 51 -16.08 5.11 7.38
C GLU A 51 -14.96 4.78 6.38
N ALA A 52 -15.08 3.64 5.71
CA ALA A 52 -14.34 3.38 4.49
C ALA A 52 -14.78 4.43 3.47
N GLY A 53 -14.02 5.53 3.39
CA GLY A 53 -14.25 6.59 2.44
C GLY A 53 -14.09 6.03 1.03
N SER A 54 -15.21 5.91 0.32
CA SER A 54 -15.21 5.59 -1.10
C SER A 54 -14.52 6.73 -1.83
N GLY A 55 -13.40 6.44 -2.50
CA GLY A 55 -12.68 7.39 -3.35
C GLY A 55 -13.63 8.01 -4.36
N GLY A 56 -13.68 9.35 -4.41
CA GLY A 56 -14.45 10.08 -5.40
C GLY A 56 -13.77 10.02 -6.77
N ASP A 57 -14.56 9.85 -7.82
CA ASP A 57 -14.10 9.91 -9.21
C ASP A 57 -13.42 11.26 -9.51
N ALA A 58 -12.22 11.21 -10.10
CA ALA A 58 -11.35 12.36 -10.32
C ALA A 58 -11.91 13.38 -11.33
N SER A 59 -12.04 14.64 -10.91
CA SER A 59 -12.41 15.76 -11.79
C SER A 59 -11.17 16.53 -12.30
N GLY A 60 -10.45 16.04 -13.30
CA GLY A 60 -9.50 16.84 -14.11
C GLY A 60 -8.41 17.65 -13.37
N THR A 61 -8.18 17.40 -12.09
CA THR A 61 -7.13 18.01 -11.27
C THR A 61 -5.89 17.12 -11.31
N THR A 62 -4.71 17.74 -11.21
CA THR A 62 -3.44 17.03 -10.97
C THR A 62 -3.64 15.99 -9.87
N PRO A 63 -3.19 14.72 -10.06
CA PRO A 63 -3.18 13.74 -8.99
C PRO A 63 -2.51 14.32 -7.75
N THR A 64 -3.10 14.12 -6.58
CA THR A 64 -2.55 14.58 -5.29
C THR A 64 -2.95 13.58 -4.21
N VAL A 65 -2.07 13.43 -3.22
CA VAL A 65 -2.28 12.62 -2.02
C VAL A 65 -2.55 13.48 -0.77
N ASP A 66 -2.49 14.81 -0.88
CA ASP A 66 -2.54 15.75 0.26
C ASP A 66 -3.76 15.51 1.16
N ALA A 67 -4.95 15.40 0.55
CA ALA A 67 -6.18 15.16 1.29
C ALA A 67 -6.17 13.80 2.03
N CYS A 68 -5.42 12.81 1.52
CA CYS A 68 -5.23 11.56 2.23
C CYS A 68 -4.32 11.74 3.46
N LEU A 69 -3.28 12.55 3.33
CA LEU A 69 -2.23 12.74 4.35
C LEU A 69 -2.65 13.73 5.44
N ASP A 70 -3.44 14.75 5.12
CA ASP A 70 -3.96 15.75 6.08
C ASP A 70 -4.87 15.15 7.16
N LEU A 71 -5.41 13.96 6.90
CA LEU A 71 -6.26 13.22 7.83
C LEU A 71 -5.45 12.24 8.69
N ALA A 72 -4.15 12.07 8.43
CA ALA A 72 -3.28 11.25 9.26
C ALA A 72 -3.01 11.94 10.59
N THR A 73 -2.92 11.15 11.66
CA THR A 73 -2.73 11.67 13.01
C THR A 73 -1.26 11.51 13.42
N ALA A 74 -0.69 12.54 14.05
CA ALA A 74 0.60 12.40 14.70
C ALA A 74 0.46 11.47 15.90
N HIS A 75 1.30 10.44 15.96
CA HIS A 75 1.36 9.53 17.11
C HIS A 75 2.23 10.12 18.23
N GLU A 76 2.12 9.57 19.44
CA GLU A 76 3.01 9.96 20.56
C GLU A 76 4.47 9.60 20.27
N THR A 77 4.69 8.60 19.42
CA THR A 77 6.00 8.22 18.89
C THR A 77 6.34 9.02 17.63
N GLN A 78 7.60 8.90 17.20
CA GLN A 78 8.05 9.50 15.95
C GLN A 78 7.15 9.05 14.79
N THR A 79 6.50 10.00 14.13
CA THR A 79 5.65 9.77 12.94
C THR A 79 6.30 10.41 11.75
N GLU A 80 6.52 9.66 10.68
CA GLU A 80 7.12 10.08 9.43
C GLU A 80 6.09 10.10 8.32
N LEU A 81 6.15 11.13 7.48
CA LEU A 81 5.41 11.25 6.23
C LEU A 81 6.41 11.26 5.08
N LEU A 82 6.16 10.39 4.11
CA LEU A 82 6.89 10.30 2.85
C LEU A 82 5.94 10.66 1.71
N GLU A 83 6.42 11.47 0.77
CA GLU A 83 5.80 11.66 -0.53
C GLU A 83 6.80 11.27 -1.62
N LEU A 84 6.37 10.39 -2.53
CA LEU A 84 7.18 9.88 -3.61
C LEU A 84 6.44 9.98 -4.93
N GLU A 85 7.17 10.26 -6.01
CA GLU A 85 6.60 10.49 -7.34
C GLU A 85 7.36 9.74 -8.44
N GLY A 86 6.63 9.25 -9.45
CA GLY A 86 7.23 8.62 -10.63
C GLY A 86 6.18 8.24 -11.67
N ASP A 87 6.48 8.45 -12.96
CA ASP A 87 5.61 8.12 -14.10
C ASP A 87 4.13 8.51 -13.97
N GLY A 88 3.85 9.67 -13.35
CA GLY A 88 2.49 10.17 -13.15
C GLY A 88 1.73 9.51 -11.99
N VAL A 89 2.43 8.75 -11.14
CA VAL A 89 1.95 8.20 -9.88
C VAL A 89 2.57 8.97 -8.72
N ILE A 90 1.75 9.31 -7.73
CA ILE A 90 2.18 9.90 -6.46
C ILE A 90 1.79 8.94 -5.34
N VAL A 91 2.73 8.65 -4.45
CA VAL A 91 2.53 7.81 -3.28
C VAL A 91 2.81 8.61 -2.02
N GLY A 92 1.83 8.65 -1.12
CA GLY A 92 1.98 9.20 0.22
C GLY A 92 1.98 8.06 1.25
N ILE A 93 2.95 8.04 2.15
CA ILE A 93 3.01 7.06 3.24
C ILE A 93 3.13 7.81 4.56
N VAL A 94 2.29 7.45 5.52
CA VAL A 94 2.50 7.81 6.92
C VAL A 94 2.82 6.54 7.70
N ARG A 95 3.93 6.58 8.44
CA ARG A 95 4.37 5.50 9.31
C ARG A 95 4.84 6.06 10.65
N TYR A 96 4.71 5.29 11.71
CA TYR A 96 5.14 5.70 13.04
C TYR A 96 5.97 4.63 13.70
N MET A 97 6.86 5.02 14.61
CA MET A 97 7.71 4.07 15.32
C MET A 97 6.83 3.22 16.24
N ASP A 98 6.97 1.90 16.13
CA ASP A 98 6.34 0.92 16.99
C ASP A 98 6.78 1.18 18.45
N PRO A 99 5.85 1.59 19.34
CA PRO A 99 6.18 1.88 20.73
C PRO A 99 6.60 0.63 21.53
N GLU A 100 6.19 -0.56 21.08
CA GLU A 100 6.41 -1.83 21.76
C GLU A 100 7.65 -2.57 21.23
N SER A 101 8.27 -2.06 20.18
CA SER A 101 9.44 -2.68 19.55
C SER A 101 10.71 -1.86 19.79
N PHE A 102 11.79 -2.58 20.07
CA PHE A 102 13.12 -1.99 20.17
C PHE A 102 13.89 -2.31 18.91
N GLY A 103 14.24 -1.26 18.15
CA GLY A 103 15.12 -1.39 17.00
C GLY A 103 16.50 -1.94 17.39
N THR A 104 17.15 -2.64 16.46
CA THR A 104 18.59 -2.93 16.55
C THR A 104 19.40 -1.77 15.95
N SER A 105 20.74 -1.83 16.02
CA SER A 105 21.61 -0.78 15.45
C SER A 105 21.25 -0.48 13.99
N GLY A 106 20.72 0.73 13.74
CA GLY A 106 20.33 1.19 12.40
C GLY A 106 18.99 0.67 11.89
N THR A 107 18.16 0.03 12.73
CA THR A 107 16.78 -0.35 12.37
C THR A 107 15.78 0.49 13.16
N THR A 108 14.80 1.09 12.48
CA THR A 108 13.63 1.72 13.11
C THR A 108 12.41 0.84 12.86
N PRO A 109 11.75 0.31 13.91
CA PRO A 109 10.59 -0.53 13.75
C PRO A 109 9.38 0.34 13.39
N TRP A 110 9.04 0.45 12.12
CA TRP A 110 7.91 1.24 11.63
C TRP A 110 6.61 0.43 11.60
N LEU A 111 5.51 1.07 11.96
CA LEU A 111 4.15 0.61 11.70
C LEU A 111 3.48 1.54 10.67
N PRO A 112 2.66 1.01 9.76
CA PRO A 112 1.96 1.82 8.79
C PRO A 112 0.73 2.47 9.44
N ASP A 113 0.47 3.72 9.10
CA ASP A 113 -0.76 4.44 9.46
C ASP A 113 -1.64 4.68 8.25
N THR A 114 -1.04 5.21 7.18
CA THR A 114 -1.76 5.59 5.96
C THR A 114 -0.92 5.25 4.73
N LEU A 115 -1.56 4.66 3.71
CA LEU A 115 -1.06 4.64 2.34
C LEU A 115 -2.03 5.43 1.46
N ALA A 116 -1.50 6.38 0.70
CA ALA A 116 -2.21 7.12 -0.32
C ALA A 116 -1.57 6.87 -1.68
N VAL A 117 -2.37 6.61 -2.72
CA VAL A 117 -1.87 6.48 -4.08
C VAL A 117 -2.75 7.30 -5.01
N ALA A 118 -2.16 8.29 -5.67
CA ALA A 118 -2.80 9.08 -6.72
C ALA A 118 -2.21 8.69 -8.07
N TYR A 119 -3.08 8.33 -9.01
CA TYR A 119 -2.72 7.87 -10.36
C TYR A 119 -3.84 8.21 -11.35
N ASP A 120 -3.75 7.73 -12.60
CA ASP A 120 -4.65 8.10 -13.70
C ASP A 120 -6.14 7.89 -13.40
N ALA A 121 -6.49 6.86 -12.62
CA ALA A 121 -7.86 6.57 -12.22
C ALA A 121 -8.37 7.39 -11.02
N GLY A 122 -7.49 8.12 -10.32
CA GLY A 122 -7.83 8.94 -9.16
C GLY A 122 -6.93 8.69 -7.95
N THR A 123 -7.41 9.11 -6.78
CA THR A 123 -6.69 8.98 -5.51
C THR A 123 -7.36 7.95 -4.60
N VAL A 124 -6.57 7.01 -4.11
CA VAL A 124 -6.96 5.99 -3.13
C VAL A 124 -6.32 6.32 -1.78
N CYS A 125 -7.11 6.31 -0.70
CA CYS A 125 -6.61 6.45 0.67
C CYS A 125 -6.90 5.15 1.45
N ILE A 126 -5.88 4.51 1.99
CA ILE A 126 -5.97 3.29 2.80
C ILE A 126 -5.44 3.61 4.19
N ARG A 127 -6.34 3.63 5.19
CA ARG A 127 -6.03 3.97 6.59
C ARG A 127 -6.47 2.93 7.60
N ASP A 128 -7.19 1.91 7.16
CA ASP A 128 -7.56 0.82 8.04
C ASP A 128 -6.28 0.03 8.37
N ALA A 129 -5.88 0.04 9.64
CA ALA A 129 -4.71 -0.71 10.10
C ALA A 129 -4.82 -2.21 9.76
N ALA A 130 -6.03 -2.78 9.72
CA ALA A 130 -6.23 -4.18 9.33
C ALA A 130 -5.96 -4.43 7.84
N ALA A 131 -5.99 -3.39 7.02
CA ALA A 131 -5.68 -3.44 5.59
C ALA A 131 -4.21 -3.17 5.28
N LEU A 132 -3.40 -2.76 6.27
CA LEU A 132 -2.01 -2.37 6.11
C LEU A 132 -1.08 -3.38 6.79
N THR A 133 -0.08 -3.86 6.06
CA THR A 133 0.96 -4.75 6.59
C THR A 133 2.32 -4.20 6.20
N TYR A 134 3.22 -4.08 7.18
CA TYR A 134 4.58 -3.61 6.96
C TYR A 134 5.57 -4.71 7.35
N THR A 135 6.50 -5.03 6.45
CA THR A 135 7.60 -5.97 6.69
C THR A 135 8.90 -5.19 6.67
N ILE A 136 9.68 -5.32 7.74
CA ILE A 136 10.91 -4.57 7.95
C ILE A 136 12.10 -5.50 7.79
N SER A 137 13.11 -5.08 7.01
CA SER A 137 14.37 -5.81 6.92
C SER A 137 15.37 -5.40 7.99
N HIS A 138 16.43 -6.18 8.16
CA HIS A 138 17.54 -5.82 9.03
C HIS A 138 18.22 -4.57 8.44
N HIS A 139 18.06 -3.40 9.08
CA HIS A 139 18.50 -2.06 8.63
C HIS A 139 17.57 -1.29 7.68
N ASN A 140 16.29 -1.66 7.57
CA ASN A 140 15.32 -0.91 6.74
C ASN A 140 15.74 -0.75 5.27
N PHE A 141 16.53 -1.70 4.75
CA PHE A 141 17.05 -1.67 3.39
C PHE A 141 16.11 -2.35 2.37
N ASP A 142 15.19 -3.19 2.83
CA ASP A 142 14.30 -3.97 1.98
C ASP A 142 12.92 -4.05 2.65
N ASP A 143 12.35 -2.88 2.87
CA ASP A 143 11.08 -2.73 3.55
C ASP A 143 9.93 -2.87 2.54
N THR A 144 8.87 -3.56 2.94
CA THR A 144 7.68 -3.75 2.12
C THR A 144 6.43 -3.33 2.88
N LEU A 145 5.66 -2.41 2.30
CA LEU A 145 4.30 -2.07 2.72
C LEU A 145 3.30 -2.70 1.74
N THR A 146 2.43 -3.57 2.25
CA THR A 146 1.28 -4.09 1.51
C THR A 146 0.01 -3.45 2.04
N ALA A 147 -0.85 -2.97 1.15
CA ALA A 147 -2.13 -2.38 1.50
C ALA A 147 -3.28 -3.00 0.69
N LYS A 148 -4.43 -3.21 1.31
CA LYS A 148 -5.64 -3.74 0.65
C LYS A 148 -6.72 -2.69 0.52
N ASP A 149 -7.35 -2.66 -0.65
CA ASP A 149 -8.51 -1.82 -0.96
C ASP A 149 -9.51 -2.67 -1.76
N GLY A 150 -10.51 -3.24 -1.09
CA GLY A 150 -11.36 -4.27 -1.68
C GLY A 150 -10.55 -5.48 -2.15
N ASP A 151 -10.70 -5.85 -3.44
CA ASP A 151 -9.96 -6.93 -4.08
C ASP A 151 -8.56 -6.51 -4.58
N ARG A 152 -8.23 -5.21 -4.46
CA ARG A 152 -6.94 -4.66 -4.89
C ARG A 152 -5.90 -4.76 -3.78
N THR A 153 -4.71 -5.20 -4.15
CA THR A 153 -3.52 -5.23 -3.30
C THR A 153 -2.47 -4.30 -3.88
N TRP A 154 -2.12 -3.27 -3.12
CA TRP A 154 -1.00 -2.37 -3.38
C TRP A 154 0.25 -2.90 -2.69
N THR A 155 1.38 -2.87 -3.39
CA THR A 155 2.68 -3.24 -2.84
C THR A 155 3.65 -2.09 -3.08
N PHE A 156 4.13 -1.52 -1.99
CA PHE A 156 5.18 -0.53 -1.97
C PHE A 156 6.47 -1.16 -1.42
N ARG A 157 7.60 -0.95 -2.10
CA ARG A 157 8.90 -1.46 -1.68
C ARG A 157 9.92 -0.35 -1.60
N GLN A 158 10.76 -0.45 -0.58
CA GLN A 158 11.97 0.32 -0.40
C GLN A 158 13.14 -0.66 -0.48
N GLU A 159 13.93 -0.60 -1.54
CA GLU A 159 15.05 -1.52 -1.79
C GLU A 159 16.38 -0.73 -1.84
N ARG A 160 17.37 -1.17 -1.07
CA ARG A 160 18.73 -0.64 -1.00
C ARG A 160 19.69 -1.81 -0.78
N GLU A 161 20.76 -1.88 -1.55
CA GLU A 161 21.75 -2.95 -1.40
C GLU A 161 22.60 -2.77 -0.13
N ASP A 162 23.13 -1.57 0.07
CA ASP A 162 23.82 -1.14 1.29
C ASP A 162 23.87 0.41 1.40
N TYR A 163 24.58 0.94 2.41
CA TYR A 163 24.72 2.39 2.66
C TYR A 163 25.38 3.19 1.52
N ASP A 164 26.05 2.57 0.56
CA ASP A 164 26.70 3.24 -0.56
C ASP A 164 25.83 3.25 -1.84
N PHE A 165 24.69 2.54 -1.84
CA PHE A 165 23.75 2.51 -2.95
C PHE A 165 22.53 3.40 -2.72
N PRO A 166 21.97 4.01 -3.80
CA PRO A 166 20.74 4.77 -3.70
C PRO A 166 19.57 3.86 -3.32
N THR A 167 18.62 4.41 -2.57
CA THR A 167 17.36 3.72 -2.28
C THR A 167 16.47 3.75 -3.52
N VAL A 168 15.99 2.59 -3.94
CA VAL A 168 14.99 2.42 -5.00
C VAL A 168 13.63 2.23 -4.35
N TRP A 169 12.67 3.05 -4.76
CA TRP A 169 11.30 2.94 -4.28
C TRP A 169 10.41 2.47 -5.41
N THR A 170 9.54 1.50 -5.16
CA THR A 170 8.60 1.03 -6.16
C THR A 170 7.18 0.90 -5.63
N VAL A 171 6.19 1.15 -6.48
CA VAL A 171 4.78 0.84 -6.22
C VAL A 171 4.20 -0.03 -7.33
N SER A 172 3.35 -0.97 -6.98
CA SER A 172 2.59 -1.80 -7.93
C SER A 172 1.23 -2.16 -7.33
N ALA A 173 0.30 -2.58 -8.19
CA ALA A 173 -1.03 -3.02 -7.78
C ALA A 173 -1.52 -4.24 -8.55
N THR A 174 -2.19 -5.14 -7.85
CA THR A 174 -2.89 -6.30 -8.42
C THR A 174 -4.33 -6.35 -7.94
N GLU A 175 -5.24 -6.89 -8.75
CA GLU A 175 -6.66 -7.06 -8.43
C GLU A 175 -7.16 -8.37 -9.04
N GLY A 176 -7.75 -9.24 -8.23
CA GLY A 176 -8.20 -10.56 -8.70
C GLY A 176 -7.10 -11.40 -9.36
N GLY A 177 -5.83 -11.21 -8.98
CA GLY A 177 -4.67 -11.88 -9.57
C GLY A 177 -4.16 -11.28 -10.89
N SER A 178 -4.76 -10.19 -11.37
CA SER A 178 -4.31 -9.45 -12.56
C SER A 178 -3.56 -8.17 -12.16
N THR A 179 -2.60 -7.75 -12.97
CA THR A 179 -1.89 -6.47 -12.77
C THR A 179 -2.81 -5.30 -13.11
N VAL A 180 -3.01 -4.40 -12.15
CA VAL A 180 -3.70 -3.12 -12.34
C VAL A 180 -2.69 -2.01 -12.61
N LEU A 181 -1.61 -2.00 -11.84
CA LEU A 181 -0.48 -1.09 -12.00
C LEU A 181 0.81 -1.94 -12.00
N GLY A 182 1.57 -1.88 -13.09
CA GLY A 182 2.91 -2.46 -13.14
C GLY A 182 3.84 -1.78 -12.12
N PRO A 183 5.01 -2.35 -11.81
CA PRO A 183 5.98 -1.67 -10.96
C PRO A 183 6.37 -0.31 -11.55
N VAL A 184 6.18 0.74 -10.76
CA VAL A 184 6.61 2.11 -11.06
C VAL A 184 7.71 2.47 -10.08
N GLU A 185 8.86 2.91 -10.59
CA GLU A 185 9.93 3.46 -9.78
C GLU A 185 9.57 4.88 -9.35
N LEU A 186 9.81 5.18 -8.08
CA LEU A 186 9.44 6.44 -7.44
C LEU A 186 10.70 7.13 -6.91
N THR A 187 10.68 8.46 -6.98
CA THR A 187 11.68 9.32 -6.35
C THR A 187 11.06 9.95 -5.11
N LEU A 188 11.79 9.96 -4.00
CA LEU A 188 11.38 10.67 -2.79
C LEU A 188 11.37 12.18 -3.07
N VAL A 189 10.22 12.82 -2.89
CA VAL A 189 10.02 14.26 -3.12
C VAL A 189 9.94 15.02 -1.81
N GLU A 190 9.24 14.46 -0.81
CA GLU A 190 9.16 15.03 0.53
C GLU A 190 9.36 13.96 1.60
N CYS A 191 10.09 14.32 2.65
CA CYS A 191 10.15 13.57 3.89
C CYS A 191 10.05 14.53 5.08
N ARG A 192 9.09 14.30 5.97
CA ARG A 192 8.94 15.10 7.19
C ARG A 192 8.50 14.27 8.39
N PHE A 193 8.90 14.69 9.59
CA PHE A 193 8.32 14.16 10.82
C PHE A 193 7.08 14.97 11.22
N LEU A 194 5.97 14.29 11.51
CA LEU A 194 4.79 14.97 12.06
C LEU A 194 5.06 15.31 13.53
N GLY A 195 4.91 16.58 13.89
CA GLY A 195 5.16 17.08 15.25
C GLY A 195 6.56 17.61 15.51
N SER A 196 7.48 17.56 14.53
CA SER A 196 8.76 18.28 14.56
C SER A 196 9.08 18.88 13.19
N ASN A 197 9.97 19.87 13.10
CA ASN A 197 10.43 20.44 11.82
C ASN A 197 11.69 19.70 11.30
N GLU A 198 11.87 18.43 11.67
CA GLU A 198 13.03 17.65 11.27
C GLU A 198 12.79 17.05 9.87
N ASP A 199 13.77 17.22 8.99
CA ASP A 199 13.82 16.65 7.65
C ASP A 199 14.50 15.27 7.71
N CYS A 200 13.89 14.26 7.09
CA CYS A 200 14.41 12.90 7.06
C CYS A 200 15.28 12.59 5.83
N SER A 201 15.50 13.55 4.92
CA SER A 201 16.39 13.42 3.75
C SER A 201 17.79 12.87 4.09
N GLN A 202 18.37 13.26 5.23
CA GLN A 202 19.70 12.77 5.66
C GLN A 202 19.78 11.26 5.93
N ARG A 203 18.65 10.55 6.05
CA ARG A 203 18.62 9.09 6.24
C ARG A 203 18.59 8.32 4.92
N TYR A 204 18.26 8.99 3.81
CA TYR A 204 17.96 8.34 2.53
C TYR A 204 18.86 8.80 1.37
N GLU A 205 19.75 9.77 1.60
CA GLU A 205 20.86 10.14 0.71
C GLU A 205 22.02 9.12 0.69
#